data_AF-A0A1D1YY69-F1
#
_entry.id   AF-A0A1D1YY69-F1
#
_cell.length_a   1.000
_cell.length_b   1.000
_cell.length_c   1.000
_cell.angle_alpha   90.00
_cell.angle_beta   90.00
_cell.angle_gamma   90.00
#
_symmetry.space_group_name_H-M   'P 1'
#
loop_
_entity.id
_entity.type
_entity.pdbx_description
1 polymer ?
#
loop_
_entity_poly.entity_id
_entity_poly.type
_entity_poly.pdbx_seq_one_letter_code
_entity_poly.pdbx_strand_id
1 'polypeptide(L)'
;MAESTKEFTYEELSAHNTKKSLYISIKGKVYDVSNFIDEHPGGEEVLLDVAGKDATDPFEDVGHSDEALAILETLLIGNMKPGEVYPKKPPAQNYPTVIPQPQASSGIGTYVLPVLAIVVYLVYRYLA
;
A
#
# COMPACT_ATOMS: atom_id res chain seq x y z
N MET A 1 -21.99 -16.37 -20.26
CA MET A 1 -20.82 -16.78 -21.06
C MET A 1 -19.70 -17.03 -20.07
N ALA A 2 -19.18 -18.25 -19.97
CA ALA A 2 -18.07 -18.53 -19.06
C ALA A 2 -16.77 -18.11 -19.78
N GLU A 3 -16.40 -16.84 -19.64
CA GLU A 3 -15.06 -16.39 -20.00
C GLU A 3 -14.09 -17.17 -19.12
N SER A 4 -13.18 -17.94 -19.73
CA SER A 4 -12.17 -18.75 -19.07
C SER A 4 -11.31 -17.87 -18.16
N THR A 5 -11.77 -17.67 -16.94
CA THR A 5 -11.15 -16.78 -15.97
C THR A 5 -9.93 -17.52 -15.45
N LYS A 6 -8.74 -17.00 -15.74
CA LYS A 6 -7.49 -17.64 -15.32
C LYS A 6 -7.50 -17.78 -13.80
N GLU A 7 -7.18 -18.96 -13.31
CA GLU A 7 -7.13 -19.23 -11.88
C GLU A 7 -5.75 -18.92 -11.33
N PHE A 8 -5.69 -18.03 -10.34
CA PHE A 8 -4.46 -17.62 -9.67
C PHE A 8 -4.39 -18.21 -8.26
N THR A 9 -3.16 -18.50 -7.82
CA THR A 9 -2.84 -18.91 -6.45
C THR A 9 -2.27 -17.72 -5.68
N TYR A 10 -2.21 -17.80 -4.34
CA TYR A 10 -1.56 -16.78 -3.52
C TYR A 10 -0.08 -16.62 -3.85
N GLU A 11 0.62 -17.71 -4.14
CA GLU A 11 2.03 -17.66 -4.52
C GLU A 11 2.23 -16.89 -5.82
N GLU A 12 1.37 -17.12 -6.82
CA GLU A 12 1.43 -16.35 -8.07
C GLU A 12 1.11 -14.89 -7.81
N LEU A 13 0.04 -14.60 -7.07
CA LEU A 13 -0.35 -13.23 -6.75
C LEU A 13 0.78 -12.48 -6.01
N SER A 14 1.37 -13.07 -4.98
CA SER A 14 2.49 -12.49 -4.23
C SER A 14 3.78 -12.33 -5.05
N ALA A 15 3.97 -13.09 -6.13
CA ALA A 15 5.08 -12.87 -7.05
C ALA A 15 4.93 -11.57 -7.87
N HIS A 16 3.70 -11.06 -8.00
CA HIS A 16 3.37 -9.84 -8.72
C HIS A 16 3.22 -8.65 -7.75
N ASN A 17 4.31 -8.30 -7.08
CA ASN A 17 4.38 -7.25 -6.06
C ASN A 17 5.24 -6.03 -6.46
N THR A 18 5.46 -5.79 -7.75
CA THR A 18 6.33 -4.72 -8.24
C THR A 18 5.58 -3.76 -9.15
N LYS A 19 6.04 -2.51 -9.28
CA LYS A 19 5.38 -1.52 -10.15
C LYS A 19 5.16 -1.94 -11.61
N LYS A 20 6.02 -2.82 -12.15
CA LYS A 20 5.87 -3.34 -13.52
C LYS A 20 4.94 -4.55 -13.63
N SER A 21 4.62 -5.16 -12.49
CA SER A 21 3.87 -6.41 -12.38
C SER A 21 3.23 -6.41 -11.00
N LEU A 22 2.12 -5.69 -10.90
CA LEU A 22 1.37 -5.41 -9.68
C LEU A 22 -0.03 -5.99 -9.82
N TYR A 23 -0.24 -7.13 -9.19
CA TYR A 23 -1.55 -7.76 -9.15
C TYR A 23 -2.15 -7.60 -7.76
N ILE A 24 -3.45 -7.37 -7.72
CA ILE A 24 -4.21 -7.29 -6.48
C ILE A 24 -5.40 -8.21 -6.57
N SER A 25 -5.87 -8.68 -5.43
CA SER A 25 -7.13 -9.41 -5.36
C SER A 25 -8.17 -8.62 -4.58
N ILE A 26 -9.38 -8.58 -5.12
CA ILE A 26 -10.53 -7.91 -4.50
C ILE A 26 -11.72 -8.88 -4.61
N LYS A 27 -12.32 -9.25 -3.47
CA LYS A 27 -13.47 -10.16 -3.39
C LYS A 27 -13.25 -11.50 -4.14
N GLY A 28 -12.02 -12.03 -4.09
CA GLY A 28 -11.64 -13.29 -4.75
C GLY A 28 -11.42 -13.20 -6.27
N LYS A 29 -11.47 -12.00 -6.85
CA LYS A 29 -11.10 -11.71 -8.23
C LYS A 29 -9.69 -11.13 -8.27
N VAL A 30 -8.93 -11.40 -9.33
CA VAL A 30 -7.55 -10.91 -9.51
C VAL A 30 -7.51 -9.88 -10.63
N TYR A 31 -6.85 -8.77 -10.35
CA TYR A 31 -6.77 -7.61 -11.20
C TYR A 31 -5.31 -7.22 -11.46
N ASP A 32 -5.00 -6.93 -12.72
CA ASP A 32 -3.71 -6.35 -13.11
C ASP A 32 -3.79 -4.83 -13.09
N VAL A 33 -3.22 -4.19 -12.07
CA VAL A 33 -3.18 -2.72 -11.97
C VAL A 33 -1.81 -2.16 -12.36
N SER A 34 -0.91 -2.98 -12.94
CA SER A 34 0.44 -2.53 -13.34
C SER A 34 0.42 -1.34 -14.28
N ASN A 35 -0.56 -1.27 -15.19
CA ASN A 35 -0.71 -0.16 -16.13
C ASN A 35 -1.48 1.03 -15.55
N PHE A 36 -2.17 0.83 -14.42
CA PHE A 36 -3.00 1.85 -13.78
C PHE A 36 -2.30 2.51 -12.58
N ILE A 37 -1.14 1.99 -12.16
CA ILE A 37 -0.43 2.44 -10.97
C ILE A 37 -0.11 3.94 -10.98
N ASP A 38 0.34 4.48 -12.11
CA ASP A 38 0.66 5.90 -12.28
C ASP A 38 -0.60 6.79 -12.46
N GLU A 39 -1.71 6.19 -12.90
CA GLU A 39 -2.99 6.88 -13.15
C GLU A 39 -3.92 6.85 -11.92
N HIS A 40 -3.53 6.11 -10.87
CA HIS A 40 -4.34 5.95 -9.67
C HIS A 40 -4.44 7.27 -8.88
N PRO A 41 -5.64 7.85 -8.71
CA PRO A 41 -5.80 9.14 -8.03
C PRO A 41 -5.41 9.12 -6.54
N GLY A 42 -5.35 7.94 -5.91
CA GLY A 42 -4.83 7.76 -4.55
C GLY A 42 -3.30 7.64 -4.46
N GLY A 43 -2.60 7.65 -5.60
CA GLY A 43 -1.14 7.48 -5.70
C GLY A 43 -0.69 6.02 -5.87
N GLU A 44 0.55 5.84 -6.32
CA GLU A 44 1.16 4.52 -6.52
C GLU A 44 1.47 3.80 -5.19
N GLU A 45 1.76 4.56 -4.13
CA GLU A 45 2.21 4.03 -2.84
C GLU A 45 1.17 3.11 -2.20
N VAL A 46 -0.11 3.48 -2.27
CA VAL A 46 -1.21 2.70 -1.70
C VAL A 46 -1.47 1.40 -2.47
N LEU A 47 -1.22 1.40 -3.79
CA LEU A 47 -1.31 0.18 -4.60
C LEU A 47 -0.13 -0.75 -4.33
N LEU A 48 1.07 -0.20 -4.13
CA LEU A 48 2.27 -0.97 -3.78
C LEU A 48 2.18 -1.62 -2.40
N ASP A 49 1.51 -1.00 -1.43
CA ASP A 49 1.33 -1.58 -0.10
C ASP A 49 0.49 -2.88 -0.13
N VAL A 50 -0.52 -2.91 -0.99
CA VAL A 50 -1.41 -4.06 -1.21
C VAL A 50 -0.99 -4.96 -2.38
N ALA A 51 0.17 -4.69 -2.98
CA ALA A 51 0.64 -5.43 -4.14
C ALA A 51 0.89 -6.90 -3.81
N GLY A 52 0.31 -7.79 -4.61
CA GLY A 52 0.35 -9.23 -4.42
C GLY A 52 -0.47 -9.74 -3.22
N LYS A 53 -1.43 -8.95 -2.75
CA LYS A 53 -2.28 -9.24 -1.58
C LYS A 53 -3.78 -9.06 -1.88
N ASP A 54 -4.58 -9.34 -0.86
CA ASP A 54 -5.99 -8.97 -0.81
C ASP A 54 -6.08 -7.48 -0.49
N ALA A 55 -6.68 -6.74 -1.42
CA ALA A 55 -7.00 -5.34 -1.27
C ALA A 55 -8.49 -5.12 -1.01
N THR A 56 -9.26 -6.16 -0.66
CA THR A 56 -10.72 -6.04 -0.47
C THR A 56 -11.05 -5.04 0.63
N ASP A 57 -10.44 -5.19 1.80
CA ASP A 57 -10.66 -4.34 2.97
C ASP A 57 -10.29 -2.86 2.71
N PRO A 58 -9.06 -2.53 2.24
CA PRO A 58 -8.71 -1.14 1.94
C PRO A 58 -9.51 -0.55 0.77
N PHE A 59 -9.89 -1.36 -0.22
CA PHE A 59 -10.70 -0.88 -1.35
C PHE A 59 -12.12 -0.50 -0.92
N GLU A 60 -12.73 -1.30 -0.03
CA GLU A 60 -14.06 -1.04 0.51
C GLU A 60 -14.07 0.11 1.54
N ASP A 61 -13.02 0.23 2.37
CA ASP A 61 -12.87 1.32 3.36
C ASP A 61 -12.79 2.70 2.70
N VAL A 62 -12.06 2.81 1.59
CA VAL A 62 -11.93 4.06 0.83
C VAL A 62 -13.25 4.49 0.17
N GLY A 63 -14.11 3.53 -0.20
CA GLY A 63 -15.40 3.82 -0.82
C GLY A 63 -15.30 4.39 -2.23
N HIS A 64 -14.64 3.65 -3.14
CA HIS A 64 -14.51 4.00 -4.55
C HIS A 64 -15.87 4.18 -5.26
N SER A 65 -15.96 5.17 -6.15
CA SER A 65 -17.17 5.45 -6.95
C SER A 65 -17.46 4.38 -8.02
N ASP A 66 -18.67 4.35 -8.57
CA ASP A 66 -19.06 3.39 -9.61
C ASP A 66 -18.16 3.44 -10.86
N GLU A 67 -17.63 4.61 -11.23
CA GLU A 67 -16.67 4.75 -12.33
C GLU A 67 -15.35 4.02 -12.04
N ALA A 68 -14.86 4.07 -10.80
CA ALA A 68 -13.64 3.36 -10.40
C ALA A 68 -13.86 1.84 -10.40
N LEU A 69 -15.06 1.38 -10.03
CA LEU A 69 -15.44 -0.02 -10.17
C LEU A 69 -15.46 -0.45 -11.63
N ALA A 70 -16.00 0.37 -12.53
CA ALA A 70 -16.00 0.06 -13.97
C ALA A 70 -14.58 -0.06 -14.52
N ILE A 71 -13.65 0.83 -14.13
CA ILE A 71 -12.23 0.72 -14.49
C ILE A 71 -11.65 -0.58 -13.93
N LEU A 72 -11.90 -0.88 -12.66
CA LEU A 72 -11.42 -2.11 -12.02
C LEU A 72 -11.89 -3.36 -12.78
N GLU A 73 -13.14 -3.40 -13.24
CA GLU A 73 -13.67 -4.51 -14.03
C GLU A 73 -12.90 -4.72 -15.36
N THR A 74 -12.40 -3.64 -15.98
CA THR A 74 -11.56 -3.76 -17.19
C THR A 74 -10.18 -4.36 -16.94
N LEU A 75 -9.70 -4.28 -15.70
CA LEU A 75 -8.40 -4.78 -15.27
C LEU A 75 -8.46 -6.24 -14.77
N LEU A 76 -9.64 -6.87 -14.82
CA LEU A 76 -9.83 -8.25 -14.39
C LEU A 76 -9.05 -9.21 -15.29
N ILE A 77 -8.11 -9.95 -14.69
CA ILE A 77 -7.33 -10.98 -15.40
C ILE A 77 -7.76 -12.40 -15.03
N GLY A 78 -8.44 -12.57 -13.90
CA GLY A 78 -8.74 -13.90 -13.39
C GLY A 78 -9.46 -13.92 -12.05
N ASN A 79 -9.59 -15.12 -11.50
CA ASN A 79 -10.13 -15.36 -10.16
C ASN A 79 -9.11 -16.13 -9.33
N MET A 80 -9.18 -15.97 -8.01
CA MET A 80 -8.42 -16.81 -7.08
C MET A 80 -8.98 -18.24 -7.08
N LYS A 81 -8.12 -19.24 -6.90
CA LYS A 81 -8.57 -20.63 -6.83
C LYS A 81 -9.56 -20.87 -5.67
N PRO A 82 -10.64 -21.65 -5.90
CA PRO A 82 -11.61 -21.96 -4.87
C PRO A 82 -11.00 -22.86 -3.79
N GLY A 83 -11.03 -22.39 -2.53
CA GLY A 83 -10.46 -23.10 -1.37
C GLY A 83 -9.13 -22.54 -0.88
N GLU A 84 -8.49 -21.65 -1.64
CA GLU A 84 -7.44 -20.79 -1.15
C GLU A 84 -8.09 -19.66 -0.32
N VAL A 85 -8.26 -19.89 0.98
CA VAL A 85 -8.67 -18.85 1.93
C VAL A 85 -7.46 -17.99 2.19
N TYR A 86 -7.55 -16.67 1.99
CA TYR A 86 -6.46 -15.75 2.30
C TYR A 86 -6.08 -16.02 3.76
N PRO A 87 -4.83 -16.43 4.06
CA PRO A 87 -4.44 -16.49 5.45
C PRO A 87 -4.55 -15.06 5.97
N LYS A 88 -5.53 -14.82 6.86
CA LYS A 88 -5.67 -13.54 7.60
C LYS A 88 -4.41 -13.18 8.41
N LYS A 89 -3.41 -14.07 8.44
CA LYS A 89 -2.04 -13.71 8.83
C LYS A 89 -1.29 -13.28 7.57
N PRO A 90 -0.93 -11.98 7.44
CA PRO A 90 0.08 -11.62 6.47
C PRO A 90 1.32 -12.50 6.72
N PRO A 91 2.04 -12.96 5.67
CA PRO A 91 3.43 -13.33 5.88
C PRO A 91 4.07 -12.12 6.57
N ALA A 92 4.80 -12.35 7.65
CA ALA A 92 5.45 -11.30 8.42
C ALA A 92 6.49 -10.57 7.55
N GLN A 93 6.03 -9.71 6.67
CA GLN A 93 6.80 -8.67 6.03
C GLN A 93 6.63 -7.45 6.92
N ASN A 94 7.77 -6.86 7.28
CA ASN A 94 7.86 -5.60 8.00
C ASN A 94 7.30 -4.45 7.13
N TYR A 95 5.99 -4.35 6.99
CA TYR A 95 5.35 -3.10 6.59
C TYR A 95 5.32 -2.26 7.87
N PRO A 96 5.95 -1.07 7.92
CA PRO A 96 5.71 -0.17 9.02
C PRO A 96 4.24 0.20 8.98
N THR A 97 3.42 -0.46 9.80
CA THR A 97 2.05 -0.06 10.02
C THR A 97 2.09 1.37 10.57
N VAL A 98 1.82 2.36 9.73
CA VAL A 98 1.50 3.72 10.19
C VAL A 98 0.09 3.66 10.78
N ILE A 99 -0.02 3.00 11.93
CA ILE A 99 -1.05 3.33 12.89
C ILE A 99 -0.62 4.71 13.40
N PRO A 100 -1.45 5.77 13.35
CA PRO A 100 -1.25 6.88 14.24
C PRO A 100 -1.49 6.35 15.66
N GLN A 101 -0.46 5.72 16.26
CA GLN A 101 -0.41 5.47 17.68
C GLN A 101 -0.51 6.84 18.35
N PRO A 102 -1.41 7.05 19.34
CA PRO A 102 -1.24 8.15 20.25
C PRO A 102 0.10 7.92 20.94
N GLN A 103 1.10 8.71 20.58
CA GLN A 103 2.47 8.57 21.06
C GLN A 103 2.51 8.93 22.56
N ALA A 104 2.18 7.95 23.38
CA ALA A 104 2.60 7.93 24.77
C ALA A 104 4.11 7.63 24.80
N SER A 105 4.88 8.71 24.90
CA SER A 105 6.06 8.84 25.76
C SER A 105 7.19 7.83 25.57
N SER A 106 8.31 8.30 24.98
CA SER A 106 9.64 8.36 25.63
C SER A 106 10.73 8.45 24.56
N GLY A 107 11.29 9.65 24.36
CA GLY A 107 12.30 9.89 23.32
C GLY A 107 12.93 11.27 23.43
N ILE A 108 13.44 11.60 24.62
CA ILE A 108 14.36 12.71 24.86
C ILE A 108 15.67 12.39 24.13
N GLY A 109 16.00 13.05 23.01
CA GLY A 109 17.34 12.86 22.43
C GLY A 109 17.71 13.48 21.08
N THR A 110 16.80 13.94 20.22
CA THR A 110 17.16 14.26 18.82
C THR A 110 17.20 15.74 18.43
N TYR A 111 16.78 16.66 19.29
CA TYR A 111 16.73 18.10 18.92
C TYR A 111 17.65 19.04 19.73
N VAL A 112 18.49 18.54 20.64
CA VAL A 112 19.34 19.40 21.48
C VAL A 112 20.61 19.93 20.78
N LEU A 113 21.11 19.26 19.73
CA LEU A 113 22.37 19.64 19.10
C LEU A 113 22.28 20.77 18.04
N PRO A 114 21.28 20.85 17.14
CA PRO A 114 21.25 21.94 16.15
C PRO A 114 20.80 23.29 16.73
N VAL A 115 20.02 23.29 17.83
CA VAL A 115 19.51 24.53 18.43
C VAL A 115 20.62 25.29 19.17
N LEU A 116 21.55 24.59 19.84
CA LEU A 116 22.64 25.23 20.57
C LEU A 116 23.64 25.94 19.64
N ALA A 117 23.91 25.38 18.46
CA ALA A 117 24.79 25.98 17.46
C ALA A 117 24.21 27.29 16.88
N ILE A 118 22.89 27.35 16.68
CA ILE A 118 22.20 28.56 16.18
C ILE A 118 22.24 29.67 17.22
N VAL A 119 22.01 29.35 18.51
CA VAL A 119 22.07 30.35 19.60
C VAL A 119 23.48 30.92 19.76
N VAL A 120 24.52 30.08 19.73
CA VAL A 120 25.92 30.54 19.82
C VAL A 120 26.29 31.43 18.62
N TYR A 121 25.89 31.06 17.40
CA TYR A 121 26.13 31.87 16.21
C TYR A 121 25.46 33.24 16.27
N LEU A 122 24.19 33.30 16.72
CA LEU A 122 23.45 34.55 16.82
C LEU A 122 24.02 35.47 17.92
N VAL A 123 24.48 34.93 19.05
CA VAL A 123 25.13 35.70 20.11
C VAL A 123 26.49 36.24 19.62
N TYR A 124 27.31 35.44 18.96
CA TYR A 124 28.60 35.90 18.42
C TYR A 124 28.42 37.02 17.38
N ARG A 125 27.40 36.92 16.52
CA ARG A 125 27.06 37.96 15.53
C ARG A 125 26.57 39.26 16.17
N TYR A 126 25.94 39.21 17.34
CA TYR A 126 25.41 40.39 18.02
C TYR A 126 26.46 41.10 18.90
N LEU A 127 27.53 40.39 19.30
CA LEU A 127 28.65 40.96 20.06
C LEU A 127 29.87 41.33 19.19
N ALA A 128 29.84 41.07 17.89
CA ALA A 128 30.90 41.42 16.93
C ALA A 128 30.55 42.66 16.10
#